data_AF-R1D3Q3-F1
#
_entry.id   AF-R1D3Q3-F1
#
_cell.length_a   1.000
_cell.length_b   1.000
_cell.length_c   1.000
_cell.angle_alpha   90.00
_cell.angle_beta   90.00
_cell.angle_gamma   90.00
#
_symmetry.space_group_name_H-M   'P 1'
#
loop_
_entity.id
_entity.type
_entity.pdbx_description
1 polymer ?
#
loop_
_entity_poly.entity_id
_entity_poly.type
_entity_poly.pdbx_seq_one_letter_code
_entity_poly.pdbx_strand_id
1 'polypeptide(L)'
;MSPAAASERCKEAASRMLFRNGTPDVPAQLLTGPPELPRLGGPAEQSRLTGPAELGRITGPPEQSRIAGPPPAPAPAASCAAATTLFVPTYEWQQLPDEARVPAGLEISLPLDGGVKQARIPRRWQLRVWIDGHGFWRTDVTRGTPVGELRRSAAQHMRQPTEAVELLLDGSAVLDEETVESVRLFSRRDVVSVRERG
;
A
#
# COMPACT_ATOMS: atom_id res chain seq x y z
N MET A 1 38.89 36.53 -15.13
CA MET A 1 38.10 35.99 -16.27
C MET A 1 37.88 34.51 -16.02
N SER A 2 36.63 34.08 -16.18
CA SER A 2 35.94 32.99 -15.49
C SER A 2 36.32 31.55 -15.87
N PRO A 3 36.11 30.57 -14.96
CA PRO A 3 35.87 29.17 -15.29
C PRO A 3 34.35 28.87 -15.24
N ALA A 4 33.70 28.83 -16.40
CA ALA A 4 32.28 28.46 -16.52
C ALA A 4 32.02 27.78 -17.86
N ALA A 5 32.39 26.49 -17.99
CA ALA A 5 31.92 25.61 -19.06
C ALA A 5 32.43 24.18 -18.88
N ALA A 6 31.90 23.42 -17.92
CA ALA A 6 32.04 21.95 -17.92
C ALA A 6 30.93 21.24 -17.11
N SER A 7 29.75 21.84 -17.02
CA SER A 7 28.59 21.26 -16.32
C SER A 7 27.46 21.06 -17.31
N GLU A 8 27.57 20.05 -18.19
CA GLU A 8 26.47 19.67 -19.09
C GLU A 8 26.66 18.26 -19.68
N ARG A 9 26.78 17.24 -18.82
CA ARG A 9 26.37 15.87 -19.17
C ARG A 9 25.24 15.42 -18.28
N CYS A 10 24.11 16.07 -18.50
CA CYS A 10 22.80 15.63 -18.05
C CYS A 10 22.43 14.29 -18.70
N LYS A 11 21.89 13.40 -17.85
CA LYS A 11 20.74 12.53 -18.14
C LYS A 11 20.92 11.41 -19.16
N GLU A 12 21.57 10.32 -18.76
CA GLU A 12 21.07 8.99 -19.15
C GLU A 12 21.63 7.90 -18.23
N ALA A 13 20.87 7.55 -17.19
CA ALA A 13 21.02 6.27 -16.52
C ALA A 13 19.62 5.81 -16.17
N ALA A 14 18.94 5.29 -17.19
CA ALA A 14 17.63 4.68 -17.09
C ALA A 14 17.64 3.66 -15.95
N SER A 15 16.84 3.97 -14.92
CA SER A 15 16.47 3.14 -13.79
C SER A 15 16.10 1.73 -14.23
N ARG A 16 17.08 0.83 -14.21
CA ARG A 16 16.84 -0.62 -14.23
C ARG A 16 16.68 -1.08 -12.79
N MET A 17 15.57 -0.67 -12.17
CA MET A 17 15.21 -1.06 -10.81
C MET A 17 14.48 -2.41 -10.85
N LEU A 18 15.22 -3.48 -10.60
CA LEU A 18 14.67 -4.81 -10.39
C LEU A 18 13.95 -4.86 -9.04
N PHE A 19 12.66 -5.18 -9.10
CA PHE A 19 11.84 -5.53 -7.96
C PHE A 19 12.19 -6.95 -7.52
N ARG A 20 12.64 -7.11 -6.28
CA ARG A 20 12.66 -8.41 -5.61
C ARG A 20 11.65 -8.32 -4.47
N ASN A 21 10.50 -8.95 -4.66
CA ASN A 21 9.60 -9.27 -3.56
C ASN A 21 10.38 -10.17 -2.61
N GLY A 22 10.76 -9.63 -1.44
CA GLY A 22 11.35 -10.41 -0.37
C GLY A 22 10.27 -11.31 0.21
N THR A 23 10.34 -12.60 -0.09
CA THR A 23 9.68 -13.63 0.72
C THR A 23 10.19 -13.55 2.15
N PRO A 24 9.33 -13.73 3.17
CA PRO A 24 9.79 -13.84 4.55
C PRO A 24 10.65 -15.09 4.70
N ASP A 25 11.86 -14.90 5.22
CA ASP A 25 12.74 -15.94 5.73
C ASP A 25 12.07 -16.53 6.98
N VAL A 26 11.46 -17.70 6.83
CA VAL A 26 10.89 -18.47 7.95
C VAL A 26 12.02 -19.35 8.47
N PRO A 27 12.43 -19.26 9.75
CA PRO A 27 13.44 -20.17 10.27
C PRO A 27 12.89 -21.60 10.24
N ALA A 28 13.65 -22.48 9.59
CA ALA A 28 13.44 -23.92 9.50
C ALA A 28 13.34 -24.54 10.90
N GLN A 29 12.11 -24.72 11.38
CA GLN A 29 11.80 -25.62 12.48
C GLN A 29 11.63 -27.02 11.91
N LEU A 30 12.28 -27.97 12.59
CA LEU A 30 12.56 -29.34 12.21
C LEU A 30 11.37 -30.08 11.56
N LEU A 31 11.65 -30.67 10.39
CA LEU A 31 10.93 -31.84 9.91
C LEU A 31 11.27 -33.04 10.81
N THR A 32 10.31 -33.51 11.59
CA THR A 32 10.15 -34.93 11.91
C THR A 32 8.88 -35.42 11.22
N GLY A 33 9.03 -36.42 10.36
CA GLY A 33 7.94 -37.00 9.56
C GLY A 33 6.92 -37.80 10.38
N PRO A 34 5.81 -38.22 9.75
CA PRO A 34 4.72 -38.94 10.40
C PRO A 34 5.00 -40.43 10.52
N PRO A 35 4.38 -41.12 11.50
CA PRO A 35 3.63 -42.31 11.12
C PRO A 35 2.26 -42.45 11.79
N GLU A 36 1.29 -42.79 10.94
CA GLU A 36 0.22 -43.79 11.14
C GLU A 36 -0.95 -43.51 12.13
N LEU A 37 -2.14 -43.38 11.53
CA LEU A 37 -3.44 -43.50 12.17
C LEU A 37 -3.82 -44.99 12.31
N PRO A 38 -4.20 -45.49 13.50
CA PRO A 38 -4.94 -46.73 13.59
C PRO A 38 -6.41 -46.50 13.20
N ARG A 39 -6.81 -47.05 12.05
CA ARG A 39 -8.22 -47.32 11.71
C ARG A 39 -8.70 -48.54 12.48
N LEU A 40 -9.67 -48.41 13.39
CA LEU A 40 -10.67 -49.43 13.78
C LEU A 40 -11.78 -48.72 14.57
N GLY A 41 -13.09 -48.87 14.34
CA GLY A 41 -13.84 -49.65 13.36
C GLY A 41 -15.35 -49.40 13.50
N GLY A 42 -16.16 -50.24 12.85
CA GLY A 42 -17.52 -50.58 13.31
C GLY A 42 -18.72 -49.82 12.68
N PRO A 43 -19.68 -50.51 12.03
CA PRO A 43 -20.84 -49.95 11.34
C PRO A 43 -22.15 -49.98 12.17
N ALA A 44 -23.25 -49.55 11.51
CA ALA A 44 -24.67 -49.81 11.77
C ALA A 44 -25.52 -48.65 12.38
N GLU A 45 -26.28 -48.02 11.47
CA GLU A 45 -27.75 -48.04 11.44
C GLU A 45 -28.52 -47.91 12.76
N GLN A 46 -29.30 -46.82 12.91
CA GLN A 46 -30.73 -46.95 13.18
C GLN A 46 -31.50 -45.63 13.00
N SER A 47 -32.47 -45.72 12.10
CA SER A 47 -33.56 -44.82 11.76
C SER A 47 -34.30 -44.21 12.96
N ARG A 48 -34.85 -43.01 12.76
CA ARG A 48 -36.30 -42.78 13.00
C ARG A 48 -36.86 -41.66 12.13
N LEU A 49 -37.95 -42.04 11.46
CA LEU A 49 -38.82 -41.29 10.56
C LEU A 49 -39.69 -40.26 11.29
N THR A 50 -39.98 -39.14 10.62
CA THR A 50 -41.28 -38.46 10.43
C THR A 50 -41.00 -37.14 9.69
N GLY A 51 -41.63 -36.70 8.60
CA GLY A 51 -42.71 -37.11 7.70
C GLY A 51 -42.85 -35.99 6.62
N PRO A 52 -43.57 -36.22 5.50
CA PRO A 52 -43.68 -35.29 4.36
C PRO A 52 -44.96 -34.42 4.44
N ALA A 53 -45.26 -33.70 3.33
CA ALA A 53 -46.49 -32.92 3.02
C ALA A 53 -46.42 -31.42 3.38
N GLU A 54 -46.91 -30.45 2.60
CA GLU A 54 -47.40 -30.37 1.23
C GLU A 54 -47.56 -28.86 0.89
N LEU A 55 -47.72 -28.60 -0.40
CA LEU A 55 -48.22 -27.42 -1.11
C LEU A 55 -49.03 -26.34 -0.36
N GLY A 56 -48.73 -25.09 -0.73
CA GLY A 56 -49.66 -23.95 -0.65
C GLY A 56 -49.31 -22.85 -1.67
N ARG A 57 -49.74 -23.00 -2.94
CA ARG A 57 -50.19 -21.85 -3.75
C ARG A 57 -51.61 -21.50 -3.22
N ILE A 58 -52.19 -20.31 -3.24
CA ILE A 58 -52.33 -19.19 -4.19
C ILE A 58 -52.84 -18.03 -3.26
N THR A 59 -52.58 -16.72 -3.40
CA THR A 59 -53.35 -15.71 -4.19
C THR A 59 -53.05 -14.32 -3.57
N GLY A 60 -52.79 -13.27 -4.38
CA GLY A 60 -52.78 -11.85 -3.93
C GLY A 60 -54.21 -11.28 -3.75
N PRO A 61 -54.45 -9.96 -3.53
CA PRO A 61 -53.78 -8.82 -4.18
C PRO A 61 -53.45 -7.62 -3.20
N PRO A 62 -53.05 -6.42 -3.67
CA PRO A 62 -52.12 -5.51 -2.98
C PRO A 62 -52.81 -4.42 -2.16
N GLU A 63 -52.11 -3.76 -1.22
CA GLU A 63 -52.12 -2.30 -1.06
C GLU A 63 -51.28 -1.80 0.14
N GLN A 64 -50.57 -0.70 -0.12
CA GLN A 64 -50.28 0.39 0.82
C GLN A 64 -49.45 0.13 2.08
N SER A 65 -48.14 0.35 1.94
CA SER A 65 -47.45 1.29 2.83
C SER A 65 -46.30 1.94 2.10
N ARG A 66 -46.62 3.04 1.40
CA ARG A 66 -45.64 4.09 1.12
C ARG A 66 -45.27 4.72 2.47
N ILE A 67 -44.21 4.22 3.09
CA ILE A 67 -43.42 5.09 3.96
C ILE A 67 -42.34 5.65 3.07
N ALA A 68 -42.55 6.90 2.65
CA ALA A 68 -41.52 7.71 2.05
C ALA A 68 -40.37 7.83 3.07
N GLY A 69 -39.34 7.00 2.92
CA GLY A 69 -38.04 7.31 3.47
C GLY A 69 -37.58 8.66 2.91
N PRO A 70 -36.76 9.42 3.66
CA PRO A 70 -36.22 10.69 3.17
C PRO A 70 -35.58 10.48 1.80
N PRO A 71 -35.66 11.46 0.88
CA PRO A 71 -35.11 11.31 -0.46
C PRO A 71 -33.66 10.85 -0.34
N PRO A 72 -33.23 9.79 -1.05
CA PRO A 72 -31.80 9.55 -1.18
C PRO A 72 -31.21 10.83 -1.73
N ALA A 73 -30.27 11.40 -0.97
CA ALA A 73 -29.49 12.55 -1.37
C ALA A 73 -29.05 12.38 -2.84
N PRO A 74 -29.05 13.45 -3.66
CA PRO A 74 -28.69 13.32 -5.05
C PRO A 74 -27.36 12.58 -5.14
N ALA A 75 -27.38 11.44 -5.85
CA ALA A 75 -26.15 10.86 -6.36
C ALA A 75 -25.36 12.02 -6.96
N PRO A 76 -24.09 12.26 -6.58
CA PRO A 76 -23.29 13.22 -7.30
C PRO A 76 -23.32 12.75 -8.74
N ALA A 77 -23.95 13.58 -9.57
CA ALA A 77 -24.00 13.41 -11.00
C ALA A 77 -22.60 13.02 -11.45
N ALA A 78 -22.54 11.98 -12.29
CA ALA A 78 -21.34 11.58 -12.99
C ALA A 78 -20.58 12.83 -13.42
N SER A 79 -19.47 13.09 -12.74
CA SER A 79 -18.48 14.05 -13.19
C SER A 79 -17.80 13.42 -14.40
N CYS A 80 -18.50 13.45 -15.53
CA CYS A 80 -17.93 13.23 -16.85
C CYS A 80 -17.14 14.49 -17.23
N ALA A 81 -16.16 14.82 -16.39
CA ALA A 81 -15.08 15.70 -16.73
C ALA A 81 -13.86 14.78 -16.80
N ALA A 82 -13.41 14.50 -18.01
CA ALA A 82 -12.14 13.86 -18.30
C ALA A 82 -11.01 14.81 -17.85
N ALA A 83 -10.90 15.03 -16.54
CA ALA A 83 -9.70 15.46 -15.89
C ALA A 83 -8.97 14.18 -15.55
N THR A 84 -7.75 14.01 -16.08
CA THR A 84 -6.82 12.99 -15.59
C THR A 84 -6.58 13.29 -14.11
N THR A 85 -7.48 12.80 -13.26
CA THR A 85 -7.53 13.14 -11.86
C THR A 85 -6.36 12.41 -11.24
N LEU A 86 -5.31 13.17 -10.91
CA LEU A 86 -4.11 12.64 -10.29
C LEU A 86 -4.51 11.99 -8.97
N PHE A 87 -4.54 10.66 -8.97
CA PHE A 87 -4.83 9.87 -7.78
C PHE A 87 -3.77 10.19 -6.72
N VAL A 88 -4.18 10.76 -5.59
CA VAL A 88 -3.30 11.04 -4.45
C VAL A 88 -3.31 9.81 -3.54
N PRO A 89 -2.18 9.11 -3.39
CA PRO A 89 -2.12 7.94 -2.54
C PRO A 89 -2.35 8.28 -1.07
N THR A 90 -3.12 7.45 -0.37
CA THR A 90 -3.30 7.51 1.08
C THR A 90 -3.17 6.11 1.69
N TYR A 91 -3.06 6.05 3.02
CA TYR A 91 -2.97 4.78 3.76
C TYR A 91 -4.31 4.03 3.86
N GLU A 92 -5.42 4.71 3.54
CA GLU A 92 -6.75 4.11 3.52
C GLU A 92 -7.09 3.61 2.11
N TRP A 93 -8.00 2.62 2.03
CA TRP A 93 -8.48 2.14 0.74
C TRP A 93 -9.28 3.23 0.04
N GLN A 94 -8.81 3.63 -1.14
CA GLN A 94 -9.50 4.61 -1.99
C GLN A 94 -9.92 3.95 -3.29
N GLN A 95 -11.06 4.36 -3.82
CA GLN A 95 -11.52 3.91 -5.13
C GLN A 95 -10.62 4.51 -6.22
N LEU A 96 -10.24 3.66 -7.18
CA LEU A 96 -9.46 4.06 -8.34
C LEU A 96 -10.40 4.39 -9.48
N PRO A 97 -10.29 5.59 -10.07
CA PRO A 97 -10.92 5.88 -11.36
C PRO A 97 -10.44 4.88 -12.41
N ASP A 98 -11.32 4.46 -13.31
CA ASP A 98 -10.99 3.44 -14.32
C ASP A 98 -9.81 3.84 -15.23
N GLU A 99 -9.60 5.14 -15.43
CA GLU A 99 -8.52 5.69 -16.27
C GLU A 99 -7.30 6.19 -15.45
N ALA A 100 -7.30 6.01 -14.13
CA ALA A 100 -6.24 6.53 -13.29
C ALA A 100 -4.94 5.73 -13.45
N ARG A 101 -3.82 6.44 -13.64
CA ARG A 101 -2.49 5.85 -13.54
C ARG A 101 -2.13 5.66 -12.08
N VAL A 102 -1.95 4.41 -11.68
CA VAL A 102 -1.59 4.03 -10.31
C VAL A 102 -0.07 4.08 -10.15
N PRO A 103 0.47 4.90 -9.22
CA PRO A 103 1.89 4.86 -8.90
C PRO A 103 2.33 3.45 -8.50
N ALA A 104 3.53 3.06 -8.94
CA ALA A 104 4.12 1.78 -8.51
C ALA A 104 4.27 1.72 -6.98
N GLY A 105 4.16 0.52 -6.41
CA GLY A 105 4.33 0.28 -4.97
C GLY A 105 3.07 0.48 -4.12
N LEU A 106 1.90 0.65 -4.75
CA LEU A 106 0.60 0.65 -4.05
C LEU A 106 0.04 -0.76 -3.93
N GLU A 107 -0.69 -1.02 -2.85
CA GLU A 107 -1.54 -2.21 -2.74
C GLU A 107 -2.81 -1.95 -3.57
N ILE A 108 -3.12 -2.83 -4.52
CA ILE A 108 -4.29 -2.72 -5.39
C ILE A 108 -5.21 -3.90 -5.12
N SER A 109 -6.49 -3.62 -4.86
CA SER A 109 -7.56 -4.61 -4.79
C SER A 109 -8.34 -4.61 -6.10
N LEU A 110 -8.33 -5.75 -6.79
CA LEU A 110 -9.05 -5.99 -8.04
C LEU A 110 -10.10 -7.09 -7.79
N PRO A 111 -11.32 -6.73 -7.37
CA PRO A 111 -12.38 -7.72 -7.16
C PRO A 111 -12.73 -8.41 -8.49
N LEU A 112 -12.88 -9.75 -8.46
CA LEU A 112 -13.18 -10.55 -9.66
C LEU A 112 -14.60 -10.36 -10.17
N ASP A 113 -15.51 -9.88 -9.32
CA ASP A 113 -16.93 -9.64 -9.64
C ASP A 113 -17.19 -8.35 -10.44
N GLY A 114 -16.12 -7.70 -10.94
CA GLY A 114 -16.23 -6.40 -11.61
C GLY A 114 -16.54 -5.23 -10.65
N GLY A 115 -16.30 -5.43 -9.35
CA GLY A 115 -16.44 -4.37 -8.35
C GLY A 115 -15.44 -3.22 -8.55
N VAL A 116 -15.61 -2.16 -7.75
CA VAL A 116 -14.74 -0.98 -7.83
C VAL A 116 -13.29 -1.33 -7.50
N LYS A 117 -12.36 -0.92 -8.37
CA LYS A 117 -10.91 -1.03 -8.12
C LYS A 117 -10.55 -0.14 -6.94
N GLN A 118 -9.70 -0.63 -6.05
CA GLN A 118 -9.24 0.16 -4.91
C GLN A 118 -7.72 0.10 -4.77
N ALA A 119 -7.12 1.14 -4.19
CA ALA A 119 -5.72 1.13 -3.83
C ALA A 119 -5.43 1.90 -2.56
N ARG A 120 -4.31 1.54 -1.92
CA ARG A 120 -3.76 2.23 -0.75
C ARG A 120 -2.24 2.11 -0.71
N ILE A 121 -1.61 2.95 0.10
CA ILE A 121 -0.21 2.81 0.48
C ILE A 121 -0.07 1.60 1.41
N PRO A 122 0.91 0.69 1.17
CA PRO A 122 1.18 -0.41 2.09
C PRO A 122 1.42 0.07 3.52
N ARG A 123 0.94 -0.68 4.51
CA ARG A 123 1.16 -0.36 5.94
C ARG A 123 2.64 -0.20 6.29
N ARG A 124 3.49 -1.00 5.65
CA ARG A 124 4.95 -0.96 5.72
C ARG A 124 5.50 -1.04 4.30
N TRP A 125 6.44 -0.16 3.98
CA TRP A 125 7.10 -0.13 2.68
C TRP A 125 8.58 0.23 2.87
N GLN A 126 9.41 -0.02 1.87
CA GLN A 126 10.85 0.26 1.95
C GLN A 126 11.18 1.56 1.23
N LEU A 127 11.72 2.54 1.95
CA LEU A 127 12.33 3.72 1.39
C LEU A 127 13.71 3.34 0.84
N ARG A 128 13.99 3.76 -0.41
CA ARG A 128 15.29 3.57 -1.04
C ARG A 128 15.76 4.88 -1.64
N VAL A 129 16.89 5.40 -1.16
CA VAL A 129 17.48 6.67 -1.60
C VAL A 129 18.92 6.42 -2.01
N TRP A 130 19.36 7.04 -3.10
CA TRP A 130 20.76 7.05 -3.48
C TRP A 130 21.47 8.20 -2.77
N ILE A 131 22.58 7.90 -2.09
CA ILE A 131 23.41 8.87 -1.39
C ILE A 131 24.77 8.89 -2.09
N ASP A 132 25.20 10.07 -2.52
CA ASP A 132 26.49 10.23 -3.20
C ASP A 132 27.63 9.78 -2.28
N GLY A 133 28.60 9.01 -2.82
CA GLY A 133 29.68 8.42 -2.03
C GLY A 133 29.30 7.25 -1.10
N HIS A 134 28.02 7.04 -0.78
CA HIS A 134 27.57 6.02 0.19
C HIS A 134 26.63 4.94 -0.39
N GLY A 135 26.19 5.09 -1.65
CA GLY A 135 25.39 4.10 -2.36
C GLY A 135 23.90 4.14 -2.02
N PHE A 136 23.20 3.01 -2.22
CA PHE A 136 21.77 2.92 -1.90
C PHE A 136 21.55 2.70 -0.40
N TRP A 137 20.98 3.69 0.27
CA TRP A 137 20.41 3.52 1.61
C TRP A 137 18.98 2.98 1.48
N ARG A 138 18.67 1.97 2.29
CA ARG A 138 17.37 1.29 2.31
C ARG A 138 16.90 1.18 3.75
N THR A 139 15.66 1.59 4.02
CA THR A 139 15.07 1.46 5.34
C THR A 139 13.58 1.15 5.23
N ASP A 140 13.06 0.35 6.15
CA ASP A 140 11.63 0.08 6.23
C ASP A 140 10.94 1.23 6.96
N VAL A 141 9.83 1.69 6.39
CA VAL A 141 9.07 2.82 6.91
C VAL A 141 7.59 2.49 7.02
N THR A 142 6.95 3.12 7.99
CA THR A 142 5.50 3.04 8.22
C THR A 142 4.89 4.44 8.21
N ARG A 143 3.56 4.54 8.25
CA ARG A 143 2.83 5.80 8.38
C ARG A 143 3.34 6.69 9.52
N GLY A 144 3.60 6.08 10.67
CA GLY A 144 3.98 6.78 11.91
C GLY A 144 5.48 6.90 12.13
N THR A 145 6.32 6.41 11.22
CA THR A 145 7.77 6.53 11.38
C THR A 145 8.16 8.01 11.36
N PRO A 146 8.84 8.52 12.41
CA PRO A 146 9.27 9.91 12.46
C PRO A 146 10.49 10.14 11.56
N VAL A 147 10.61 11.34 11.01
CA VAL A 147 11.72 11.74 10.14
C VAL A 147 13.05 11.70 10.89
N GLY A 148 13.07 12.01 12.19
CA GLY A 148 14.28 11.89 13.01
C GLY A 148 14.83 10.47 13.07
N GLU A 149 13.97 9.44 13.00
CA GLU A 149 14.42 8.04 12.90
C GLU A 149 15.02 7.73 11.54
N LEU A 150 14.42 8.26 10.46
CA LEU A 150 14.96 8.15 9.10
C LEU A 150 16.34 8.80 9.01
N ARG A 151 16.48 10.01 9.56
CA ARG A 151 17.75 10.75 9.61
C ARG A 151 18.82 10.00 10.39
N ARG A 152 18.47 9.43 11.54
CA ARG A 152 19.39 8.58 12.33
C ARG A 152 19.82 7.32 11.56
N SER A 153 18.88 6.66 10.89
CA SER A 153 19.17 5.48 10.06
C SER A 153 20.09 5.84 8.88
N ALA A 154 19.85 6.98 8.22
CA ALA A 154 20.71 7.47 7.14
C ALA A 154 22.12 7.83 7.66
N ALA A 155 22.21 8.50 8.82
CA ALA A 155 23.48 8.84 9.45
C ALA A 155 24.30 7.59 9.83
N GLN A 156 23.64 6.57 10.37
CA GLN A 156 24.27 5.27 10.64
C GLN A 156 24.80 4.62 9.36
N HIS A 157 24.07 4.70 8.25
CA HIS A 157 24.51 4.21 6.93
C HIS A 157 25.73 4.98 6.42
N MET A 158 25.74 6.30 6.59
CA MET A 158 26.85 7.18 6.19
C MET A 158 28.05 7.13 7.16
N ARG A 159 27.88 6.52 8.34
CA ARG A 159 28.84 6.54 9.47
C ARG A 159 29.19 7.95 9.94
N GLN A 160 28.21 8.84 9.89
CA GLN A 160 28.30 10.22 10.36
C GLN A 160 27.44 10.42 11.61
N PRO A 161 27.71 11.44 12.44
CA PRO A 161 26.79 11.80 13.52
C PRO A 161 25.48 12.35 12.93
N THR A 162 24.36 12.09 13.60
CA THR A 162 23.02 12.48 13.11
C THR A 162 22.92 13.98 12.81
N GLU A 163 23.60 14.82 13.58
CA GLU A 163 23.65 16.29 13.40
C GLU A 163 24.36 16.75 12.12
N ALA A 164 25.27 15.93 11.58
CA ALA A 164 25.96 16.16 10.32
C ALA A 164 25.18 15.61 9.11
N VAL A 165 23.96 15.10 9.30
CA VAL A 165 23.12 14.55 8.22
C VAL A 165 21.78 15.25 8.19
N GLU A 166 21.35 15.60 6.99
CA GLU A 166 20.09 16.28 6.73
C GLU A 166 19.28 15.53 5.66
N LEU A 167 17.99 15.32 5.95
CA LEU A 167 17.04 14.76 5.00
C LEU A 167 16.29 15.91 4.32
N LEU A 168 16.29 15.91 3.00
CA LEU A 168 15.63 16.91 2.19
C LEU A 168 14.48 16.30 1.40
N LEU A 169 13.34 16.98 1.40
CA LEU A 169 12.26 16.76 0.46
C LEU A 169 12.17 17.97 -0.47
N ASP A 170 12.38 17.74 -1.76
CA ASP A 170 12.27 18.82 -2.76
C ASP A 170 13.22 19.99 -2.43
N GLY A 171 14.42 19.66 -1.94
CA GLY A 171 15.43 20.63 -1.54
C GLY A 171 15.17 21.35 -0.21
N SER A 172 14.06 21.06 0.48
CA SER A 172 13.75 21.64 1.79
C SER A 172 14.07 20.66 2.92
N ALA A 173 14.73 21.15 3.97
CA ALA A 173 14.98 20.40 5.18
C ALA A 173 13.66 20.03 5.86
N VAL A 174 13.56 18.77 6.31
CA VAL A 174 12.37 18.26 7.01
C VAL A 174 12.65 18.17 8.49
N LEU A 175 11.68 18.53 9.33
CA LEU A 175 11.82 18.51 10.78
C LEU A 175 11.74 17.08 11.31
N ASP A 176 12.45 16.80 12.41
CA ASP A 176 12.55 15.45 12.97
C ASP A 176 11.24 14.94 13.57
N GLU A 177 10.41 15.85 14.07
CA GLU A 177 9.12 15.54 14.69
C GLU A 177 8.05 15.17 13.66
N GLU A 178 8.25 15.52 12.39
CA GLU A 178 7.31 15.16 11.34
C GLU A 178 7.33 13.67 11.06
N THR A 179 6.19 13.12 10.66
CA THR A 179 6.06 11.72 10.27
C THR A 179 6.12 11.56 8.75
N VAL A 180 6.44 10.35 8.31
CA VAL A 180 6.36 9.91 6.89
C VAL A 180 5.06 10.33 6.22
N GLU A 181 3.92 10.22 6.93
CA GLU A 181 2.62 10.65 6.41
C GLU A 181 2.50 12.18 6.32
N SER A 182 2.87 12.92 7.37
CA SER A 182 2.78 14.38 7.42
C SER A 182 3.48 15.02 6.22
N VAL A 183 4.69 14.53 5.91
CA VAL A 183 5.52 15.04 4.82
C VAL A 183 5.17 14.45 3.46
N ARG A 184 4.17 13.54 3.42
CA ARG A 184 3.73 12.78 2.24
C ARG A 184 4.88 12.07 1.53
N LEU A 185 5.80 11.48 2.31
CA LEU A 185 7.05 10.90 1.82
C LEU A 185 6.84 9.89 0.70
N PHE A 186 5.78 9.07 0.80
CA PHE A 186 5.48 8.05 -0.22
C PHE A 186 5.23 8.66 -1.60
N SER A 187 4.50 9.78 -1.66
CA SER A 187 4.18 10.46 -2.92
C SER A 187 5.35 11.27 -3.46
N ARG A 188 6.27 11.68 -2.58
CA ARG A 188 7.43 12.52 -2.90
C ARG A 188 8.75 11.74 -2.88
N ARG A 189 8.70 10.40 -2.94
CA ARG A 189 9.87 9.53 -2.80
C ARG A 189 10.96 9.80 -3.85
N ASP A 190 10.58 10.26 -5.04
CA ASP A 190 11.49 10.56 -6.14
C ASP A 190 12.28 11.86 -5.94
N VAL A 191 11.85 12.71 -4.99
CA VAL A 191 12.51 13.99 -4.65
C VAL A 191 13.13 13.97 -3.25
N VAL A 192 13.24 12.79 -2.64
CA VAL A 192 13.93 12.62 -1.35
C VAL A 192 15.42 12.57 -1.59
N SER A 193 16.18 13.32 -0.80
CA SER A 193 17.63 13.32 -0.84
C SER A 193 18.20 13.38 0.56
N VAL A 194 19.38 12.80 0.75
CA VAL A 194 20.14 12.87 2.01
C VAL A 194 21.45 13.54 1.70
N ARG A 195 21.87 14.51 2.53
CA ARG A 195 23.16 15.19 2.40
C ARG A 195 23.87 15.31 3.74
N GLU A 196 25.17 15.53 3.66
CA GLU A 196 25.98 15.96 4.81
C GLU A 196 25.76 17.46 5.05
N ARG A 197 25.58 17.84 6.32
CA ARG A 197 25.51 19.22 6.79
C ARG A 197 26.94 19.69 7.05
N GLY A 198 27.53 20.36 6.07
CA GLY A 198 28.84 21.00 6.15
C GLY A 198 28.85 22.30 6.95
#